data_AF-M4C651-F1
#
_entry.id   AF-M4C651-F1
#
_cell.length_a   1.000
_cell.length_b   1.000
_cell.length_c   1.000
_cell.angle_alpha   90.00
_cell.angle_beta   90.00
_cell.angle_gamma   90.00
#
_symmetry.space_group_name_H-M   'P 1'
#
loop_
_entity.id
_entity.type
_entity.pdbx_description
1 polymer ?
#
loop_
_entity_poly.entity_id
_entity_poly.type
_entity_poly.pdbx_seq_one_letter_code
_entity_poly.pdbx_strand_id
1 'polypeptide(L)'
;MAWKRALDEDPTRLRRSGVRELRKLLARMRRAPGTPEPQYLHAWLRATARTWGVGVSAPTGKQVTQATLSLTGDEAVTRNWRELWQATERGLFAAGGRTPNGWLDEASRAAAAVVPPRRERLFPNRLAYWIPSLAAATLTLSCFMSVQPARADVDEAAAAIVDLTTANEAALKALEANWNDWAAHYNVAAYNIQHENWNAAIAHATASFLLNPSAKETRDNLRYAITQAQTMDSTLRPMLFGSWYQRIPVLLSASGWQRLGLFAGLLLTASLTALVLSIYLPMRNRC
;
A
#
# COMPACT_ATOMS: atom_id res chain seq x y z
N MET A 1 4.28 -3.84 -6.90
CA MET A 1 5.65 -3.54 -6.39
C MET A 1 6.56 -4.76 -6.40
N ALA A 2 6.15 -5.89 -5.81
CA ALA A 2 6.95 -7.13 -5.71
C ALA A 2 7.48 -7.64 -7.05
N TRP A 3 6.59 -7.72 -8.04
CA TRP A 3 6.92 -8.15 -9.40
C TRP A 3 7.97 -7.26 -10.05
N LYS A 4 7.82 -5.93 -9.97
CA LYS A 4 8.79 -4.99 -10.55
C LYS A 4 10.20 -5.18 -9.96
N ARG A 5 10.33 -5.34 -8.65
CA ARG A 5 11.64 -5.63 -8.01
C ARG A 5 12.23 -6.96 -8.45
N ALA A 6 11.41 -8.02 -8.54
CA ALA A 6 11.88 -9.32 -9.03
C ALA A 6 12.37 -9.25 -10.49
N LEU A 7 11.77 -8.38 -11.31
CA LEU A 7 12.23 -8.11 -12.67
C LEU A 7 13.52 -7.27 -12.69
N ASP A 8 13.66 -6.30 -11.78
CA ASP A 8 14.80 -5.38 -11.72
C ASP A 8 16.06 -6.06 -11.16
N GLU A 9 15.92 -6.95 -10.17
CA GLU A 9 17.01 -7.67 -9.51
C GLU A 9 17.45 -8.96 -10.26
N ASP A 10 16.97 -9.19 -11.48
CA ASP A 10 17.36 -10.36 -12.27
C ASP A 10 18.81 -10.19 -12.78
N PRO A 11 19.77 -11.02 -12.33
CA PRO A 11 21.19 -10.87 -12.68
C PRO A 11 21.45 -11.05 -14.18
N THR A 12 20.57 -11.79 -14.88
CA THR A 12 20.70 -12.07 -16.32
C THR A 12 20.02 -11.01 -17.19
N ARG A 13 19.37 -10.01 -16.60
CA ARG A 13 18.65 -8.95 -17.33
C ARG A 13 19.57 -8.19 -18.29
N LEU A 14 20.72 -7.73 -17.80
CA LEU A 14 21.68 -6.93 -18.58
C LEU A 14 22.15 -7.68 -19.84
N ARG A 15 22.47 -8.96 -19.68
CA ARG A 15 22.91 -9.84 -20.78
C ARG A 15 21.84 -10.03 -21.84
N ARG A 16 20.59 -10.28 -21.42
CA ARG A 16 19.46 -10.44 -22.34
C ARG A 16 19.10 -9.16 -23.06
N SER A 17 19.19 -8.00 -22.41
CA SER A 17 19.03 -6.72 -23.12
C SER A 17 20.19 -6.50 -24.10
N GLY A 18 21.43 -6.81 -23.69
CA GLY A 18 22.61 -6.71 -24.56
C GLY A 18 22.51 -7.54 -25.84
N VAL A 19 22.16 -8.83 -25.75
CA VAL A 19 21.98 -9.70 -26.92
C VAL A 19 20.92 -9.15 -27.89
N ARG A 20 19.78 -8.68 -27.35
CA ARG A 20 18.70 -8.11 -28.16
C ARG A 20 19.12 -6.80 -28.83
N GLU A 21 19.77 -5.90 -28.08
CA GLU A 21 20.30 -4.64 -28.59
C GLU A 21 21.33 -4.88 -29.69
N LEU A 22 22.27 -5.81 -29.46
CA LEU A 22 23.34 -6.15 -30.40
C LEU A 22 22.78 -6.68 -31.72
N ARG A 23 21.86 -7.67 -31.66
CA ARG A 23 21.23 -8.24 -32.87
C ARG A 23 20.42 -7.20 -33.64
N LYS A 24 19.66 -6.36 -32.92
CA LYS A 24 18.87 -5.28 -33.53
C LYS A 24 19.77 -4.25 -34.21
N LEU A 25 20.89 -3.90 -33.57
CA LEU A 25 21.88 -2.96 -34.10
C LEU A 25 22.51 -3.49 -35.39
N LEU A 26 23.00 -4.73 -35.39
CA LEU A 26 23.62 -5.35 -36.56
C LEU A 26 22.62 -5.51 -37.73
N ALA A 27 21.38 -5.88 -37.45
CA ALA A 27 20.31 -5.91 -38.45
C ALA A 27 20.01 -4.53 -39.04
N ARG A 28 20.06 -3.47 -38.23
CA ARG A 28 19.89 -2.08 -38.69
C ARG A 28 21.06 -1.63 -39.57
N MET A 29 22.29 -1.94 -39.16
CA MET A 29 23.49 -1.60 -39.94
C MET A 29 23.50 -2.30 -41.30
N ARG A 30 23.05 -3.56 -41.37
CA ARG A 30 22.97 -4.30 -42.64
C ARG A 30 21.97 -3.71 -43.64
N ARG A 31 20.95 -2.99 -43.17
CA ARG A 31 19.96 -2.32 -44.03
C ARG A 31 20.43 -0.93 -44.48
N ALA A 32 21.38 -0.33 -43.78
CA ALA A 32 21.93 0.96 -44.14
C ALA A 32 23.03 0.76 -45.19
N PRO A 33 22.94 1.40 -46.37
CA PRO A 33 24.01 1.33 -47.36
C PRO A 33 25.24 2.11 -46.89
N GLY A 34 26.43 1.55 -47.08
CA GLY A 34 27.72 2.23 -46.83
C GLY A 34 28.48 1.73 -45.60
N THR A 35 29.54 2.45 -45.27
CA THR A 35 30.40 2.15 -44.12
C THR A 35 29.69 2.46 -42.79
N PRO A 36 29.90 1.65 -41.74
CA PRO A 36 29.36 1.93 -40.41
C PRO A 36 29.68 3.34 -39.92
N GLU A 37 28.66 4.14 -39.60
CA GLU A 37 28.89 5.41 -38.93
C GLU A 37 29.46 5.17 -37.51
N PRO A 38 30.31 6.08 -36.99
CA PRO A 38 30.92 5.97 -35.67
C PRO A 38 29.90 5.74 -34.54
N GLN A 39 28.71 6.32 -34.64
CA GLN A 39 27.64 6.13 -33.66
C GLN A 39 27.21 4.66 -33.52
N TYR A 40 27.16 3.92 -34.64
CA TYR A 40 26.81 2.50 -34.62
C TYR A 40 27.92 1.66 -34.01
N LEU A 41 29.19 2.01 -34.23
CA LEU A 41 30.32 1.33 -33.62
C LEU A 41 30.38 1.57 -32.10
N HIS A 42 30.13 2.79 -31.62
CA HIS A 42 29.99 3.06 -30.19
C HIS A 42 28.79 2.34 -29.55
N ALA A 43 27.68 2.22 -30.28
CA ALA A 43 26.53 1.43 -29.83
C ALA A 43 26.87 -0.07 -29.79
N TRP A 44 27.68 -0.56 -30.75
CA TRP A 44 28.13 -1.94 -30.80
C TRP A 44 29.02 -2.28 -29.60
N LEU A 45 30.01 -1.44 -29.26
CA LEU A 45 30.87 -1.64 -28.07
C LEU A 45 30.04 -1.76 -26.79
N ARG A 46 29.05 -0.86 -26.62
CA ARG A 46 28.14 -0.89 -25.45
C ARG A 46 27.26 -2.14 -25.43
N ALA A 47 26.68 -2.53 -26.56
CA ALA A 47 25.81 -3.71 -26.65
C ALA A 47 26.60 -5.02 -26.44
N THR A 48 27.83 -5.10 -26.95
CA THR A 48 28.75 -6.23 -26.74
C THR A 48 29.14 -6.34 -25.26
N ALA A 49 29.51 -5.24 -24.61
CA ALA A 49 29.80 -5.24 -23.17
C ALA A 49 28.62 -5.76 -22.33
N ARG A 50 27.41 -5.26 -22.61
CA ARG A 50 26.18 -5.72 -21.94
C ARG A 50 25.91 -7.21 -22.17
N THR A 51 26.12 -7.70 -23.39
CA THR A 51 25.94 -9.12 -23.77
C THR A 51 26.78 -10.06 -22.88
N TRP A 52 28.00 -9.64 -22.57
CA TRP A 52 28.93 -10.36 -21.70
C TRP A 52 28.83 -9.98 -20.22
N GLY A 53 27.82 -9.18 -19.83
CA GLY A 53 27.54 -8.86 -18.43
C GLY A 53 28.41 -7.74 -17.85
N VAL A 54 29.14 -7.00 -18.68
CA VAL A 54 29.93 -5.83 -18.26
C VAL A 54 29.00 -4.61 -18.17
N GLY A 55 28.71 -4.17 -16.95
CA GLY A 55 27.79 -3.06 -16.64
C GLY A 55 28.46 -1.70 -16.43
N VAL A 56 29.70 -1.52 -16.88
CA VAL A 56 30.49 -0.30 -16.67
C VAL A 56 30.21 0.74 -17.76
N SER A 57 30.19 2.03 -17.42
CA SER A 57 29.90 3.13 -18.35
C SER A 57 30.88 3.23 -19.53
N ALA A 58 32.16 2.88 -19.30
CA ALA A 58 33.21 2.84 -20.31
C ALA A 58 33.87 1.44 -20.28
N PRO A 59 33.32 0.46 -21.03
CA PRO A 59 33.86 -0.89 -21.07
C PRO A 59 35.19 -0.94 -21.83
N THR A 60 36.12 -1.78 -21.37
CA THR A 60 37.41 -2.01 -22.03
C THR A 60 37.49 -3.39 -22.66
N GLY A 61 38.32 -3.55 -23.69
CA GLY A 61 38.53 -4.85 -24.34
C GLY A 61 39.03 -5.93 -23.38
N LYS A 62 39.81 -5.57 -22.35
CA LYS A 62 40.26 -6.50 -21.29
C LYS A 62 39.09 -7.03 -20.46
N GLN A 63 38.19 -6.16 -20.03
CA GLN A 63 37.01 -6.54 -19.24
C GLN A 63 36.09 -7.47 -20.04
N VAL A 64 35.85 -7.15 -21.31
CA VAL A 64 35.03 -8.00 -22.18
C VAL A 64 35.70 -9.35 -22.42
N THR A 65 37.01 -9.37 -22.69
CA THR A 65 37.77 -10.62 -22.85
C THR A 65 37.68 -11.50 -21.61
N GLN A 66 37.87 -10.93 -20.42
CA GLN A 66 37.77 -11.66 -19.15
C GLN A 66 36.35 -12.18 -18.91
N ALA A 67 35.33 -11.37 -19.20
CA ALA A 67 33.94 -11.76 -19.04
C ALA A 67 33.51 -12.85 -20.04
N THR A 68 33.99 -12.80 -21.29
CA THR A 68 33.73 -13.85 -22.27
C THR A 68 34.37 -15.17 -21.83
N LEU A 69 35.62 -15.13 -21.37
CA LEU A 69 36.33 -16.32 -20.89
C LEU A 69 35.64 -16.94 -19.67
N SER A 70 35.26 -16.13 -18.69
CA SER A 70 34.60 -16.63 -17.46
C SER A 70 33.22 -17.24 -17.72
N LEU A 71 32.50 -16.75 -18.74
CA LEU A 71 31.15 -17.21 -19.06
C LEU A 71 31.11 -18.38 -20.05
N THR A 72 32.08 -18.48 -20.96
CA THR A 72 32.09 -19.51 -22.01
C THR A 72 33.08 -20.63 -21.75
N GLY A 73 34.20 -20.35 -21.07
CA GLY A 73 35.32 -21.28 -20.92
C GLY A 73 36.06 -21.59 -22.23
N ASP A 74 35.68 -20.97 -23.35
CA ASP A 74 36.21 -21.25 -24.69
C ASP A 74 37.16 -20.15 -25.14
N GLU A 75 38.43 -20.50 -25.34
CA GLU A 75 39.47 -19.59 -25.79
C GLU A 75 39.27 -19.11 -27.24
N ALA A 76 38.71 -19.94 -28.12
CA ALA A 76 38.48 -19.58 -29.52
C ALA A 76 37.38 -18.51 -29.63
N VAL A 77 36.28 -18.70 -28.89
CA VAL A 77 35.20 -17.70 -28.78
C VAL A 77 35.75 -16.40 -28.17
N THR A 78 36.52 -16.51 -27.09
CA THR A 78 37.14 -15.36 -26.43
C THR A 78 38.06 -14.58 -27.37
N ARG A 79 38.88 -15.27 -28.17
CA ARG A 79 39.78 -14.67 -29.16
C ARG A 79 39.01 -13.93 -30.24
N ASN A 80 37.98 -14.55 -30.81
CA ASN A 80 37.14 -13.94 -31.84
C ASN A 80 36.50 -12.62 -31.33
N TRP A 81 35.91 -12.63 -30.14
CA TRP A 81 35.32 -11.41 -29.56
C TRP A 81 36.36 -10.33 -29.26
N ARG A 82 37.57 -10.71 -28.84
CA ARG A 82 38.69 -9.77 -28.63
C ARG A 82 39.12 -9.12 -29.95
N GLU A 83 39.26 -9.89 -31.01
CA GLU A 83 39.65 -9.40 -32.34
C GLU A 83 38.59 -8.44 -32.91
N LEU A 84 37.31 -8.80 -32.81
CA LEU A 84 36.20 -7.93 -33.20
C LEU A 84 36.17 -6.62 -32.41
N TRP A 85 36.42 -6.69 -31.10
CA TRP A 85 36.51 -5.50 -30.25
C TRP A 85 37.65 -4.58 -30.68
N GLN A 86 38.85 -5.13 -30.83
CA GLN A 86 40.03 -4.36 -31.26
C GLN A 86 39.88 -3.79 -32.68
N ALA A 87 39.24 -4.53 -33.59
CA ALA A 87 38.94 -4.05 -34.94
C ALA A 87 37.97 -2.86 -34.89
N THR A 88 36.98 -2.91 -34.00
CA THR A 88 36.01 -1.83 -33.80
C THR A 88 36.67 -0.59 -33.18
N GLU A 89 37.51 -0.77 -32.16
CA GLU A 89 38.27 0.34 -31.54
C GLU A 89 39.24 0.98 -32.53
N ARG A 90 39.96 0.18 -33.32
CA ARG A 90 40.81 0.69 -34.40
C ARG A 90 39.99 1.46 -35.45
N GLY A 91 38.82 0.95 -35.84
CA GLY A 91 37.92 1.64 -36.75
C GLY A 91 37.38 2.96 -36.21
N LEU A 92 37.24 3.10 -34.89
CA LEU A 92 36.75 4.32 -34.23
C LEU A 92 37.84 5.35 -33.95
N PHE A 93 39.01 4.92 -33.49
CA PHE A 93 40.02 5.79 -32.89
C PHE A 93 41.31 5.94 -33.71
N ALA A 94 41.53 5.11 -34.74
CA ALA A 94 42.70 5.27 -35.60
C ALA A 94 42.53 6.46 -36.55
N ALA A 95 43.63 7.14 -36.88
CA ALA A 95 43.65 8.18 -37.91
C ALA A 95 43.26 7.56 -39.28
N GLY A 96 42.09 7.94 -39.81
CA GLY A 96 41.51 7.34 -41.02
C GLY A 96 40.66 6.08 -40.78
N GLY A 97 40.23 5.85 -39.53
CA GLY A 97 39.53 4.66 -39.06
C GLY A 97 38.39 4.20 -39.97
N ARG A 98 38.59 3.02 -40.56
CA ARG A 98 37.55 2.22 -41.21
C ARG A 98 37.60 0.83 -40.61
N THR A 99 36.43 0.24 -40.39
CA THR A 99 36.36 -1.17 -39.98
C THR A 99 36.88 -2.05 -41.11
N PRO A 100 37.54 -3.18 -40.80
CA PRO A 100 37.96 -4.15 -41.81
C PRO A 100 36.79 -4.60 -42.70
N ASN A 101 37.08 -4.91 -43.96
CA ASN A 101 36.09 -5.48 -44.87
C ASN A 101 35.57 -6.81 -44.30
N GLY A 102 34.25 -7.03 -44.34
CA GLY A 102 33.62 -8.24 -43.78
C GLY A 102 33.37 -8.21 -42.27
N TRP A 103 33.79 -7.15 -41.55
CA TRP A 103 33.56 -7.00 -40.10
C TRP A 103 32.08 -7.16 -39.72
N LEU A 104 31.16 -6.61 -40.51
CA LEU A 104 29.73 -6.69 -40.22
C LEU A 104 29.21 -8.13 -40.28
N ASP A 105 29.71 -8.94 -41.22
CA ASP A 105 29.30 -10.33 -41.38
C ASP A 105 29.89 -11.21 -40.28
N GLU A 106 31.14 -10.95 -39.87
CA GLU A 106 31.77 -11.61 -38.73
C GLU A 106 31.06 -11.26 -37.41
N ALA A 107 30.80 -9.98 -37.17
CA ALA A 107 30.08 -9.52 -35.99
C ALA A 107 28.65 -10.08 -35.94
N SER A 108 27.97 -10.16 -37.08
CA SER A 108 26.64 -10.77 -37.19
C SER A 108 26.66 -12.27 -36.90
N ARG A 109 27.65 -13.01 -37.42
CA ARG A 109 27.84 -14.44 -37.12
C ARG A 109 28.14 -14.66 -35.64
N ALA A 110 29.05 -13.89 -35.07
CA ALA A 110 29.39 -13.97 -33.64
C ALA A 110 28.17 -13.69 -32.75
N ALA A 111 27.38 -12.65 -33.05
CA ALA A 111 26.17 -12.31 -32.29
C ALA A 111 25.02 -13.32 -32.44
N ALA A 112 24.94 -14.01 -33.59
CA ALA A 112 23.98 -15.09 -33.81
C ALA A 112 24.31 -16.32 -32.94
N ALA A 113 25.60 -16.63 -32.77
CA ALA A 113 26.05 -17.76 -31.95
C ALA A 113 25.82 -17.58 -30.44
N VAL A 114 25.67 -16.34 -29.94
CA VAL A 114 25.43 -16.10 -28.50
C VAL A 114 24.01 -16.55 -28.11
N VAL A 115 23.91 -17.56 -27.25
CA VAL A 115 22.63 -17.98 -26.68
C VAL A 115 22.21 -17.00 -25.57
N PRO A 116 21.04 -16.35 -25.67
CA PRO A 116 20.55 -15.48 -24.60
C PRO A 116 20.29 -16.32 -23.33
N PRO A 117 20.76 -15.87 -22.15
CA PRO A 117 20.58 -16.65 -20.93
C PRO A 117 19.09 -16.80 -20.61
N ARG A 118 18.71 -17.98 -20.11
CA ARG A 118 17.33 -18.25 -19.69
C ARG A 118 16.98 -17.42 -18.47
N ARG A 119 15.70 -17.12 -18.32
CA ARG A 119 15.18 -16.40 -17.16
C ARG A 119 15.12 -17.35 -15.97
N GLU A 120 15.98 -17.14 -14.99
CA GLU A 120 15.99 -17.96 -13.76
C GLU A 120 14.86 -17.56 -12.80
N ARG A 121 14.49 -16.26 -12.77
CA ARG A 121 13.49 -15.73 -11.84
C ARG A 121 12.27 -15.24 -12.60
N LEU A 122 11.26 -16.12 -12.75
CA LEU A 122 9.94 -15.74 -13.26
C LEU A 122 9.05 -15.11 -12.17
N PHE A 123 9.21 -15.54 -10.92
CA PHE A 123 8.32 -15.19 -9.82
C PHE A 123 9.07 -14.51 -8.66
N PRO A 124 8.42 -13.60 -7.91
CA PRO A 124 8.96 -13.02 -6.69
C PRO A 124 8.98 -14.07 -5.57
N ASN A 125 10.01 -14.92 -5.55
CA ASN A 125 10.15 -16.03 -4.60
C ASN A 125 10.52 -15.59 -3.17
N ARG A 126 10.74 -14.30 -2.92
CA ARG A 126 11.01 -13.77 -1.57
C ARG A 126 9.73 -13.25 -0.94
N LEU A 127 9.33 -13.87 0.17
CA LEU A 127 8.21 -13.46 1.03
C LEU A 127 8.30 -11.98 1.43
N ALA A 128 9.52 -11.45 1.62
CA ALA A 128 9.77 -10.04 1.93
C ALA A 128 9.18 -9.06 0.90
N TYR A 129 9.03 -9.46 -0.37
CA TYR A 129 8.44 -8.59 -1.41
C TYR A 129 6.91 -8.54 -1.34
N TRP A 130 6.28 -9.50 -0.65
CA TRP A 130 4.82 -9.58 -0.53
C TRP A 130 4.28 -8.80 0.67
N ILE A 131 5.09 -8.57 1.71
CA ILE A 131 4.69 -7.86 2.94
C ILE A 131 3.95 -6.53 2.68
N PRO A 132 4.44 -5.62 1.80
CA PRO A 132 3.76 -4.34 1.58
C PRO A 132 2.42 -4.51 0.84
N SER A 133 2.34 -5.52 -0.02
CA SER A 133 1.15 -5.80 -0.84
C SER A 133 0.05 -6.44 -0.01
N LEU A 134 0.43 -7.38 0.87
CA LEU A 134 -0.45 -8.00 1.85
C LEU A 134 -0.95 -6.97 2.87
N ALA A 135 -0.08 -6.10 3.38
CA ALA A 135 -0.47 -5.02 4.29
C ALA A 135 -1.49 -4.06 3.64
N ALA A 136 -1.31 -3.69 2.37
CA ALA A 136 -2.27 -2.84 1.68
C ALA A 136 -3.63 -3.54 1.44
N ALA A 137 -3.61 -4.84 1.12
CA ALA A 137 -4.80 -5.64 0.90
C ALA A 137 -5.60 -5.87 2.20
N THR A 138 -4.93 -6.12 3.32
CA THR A 138 -5.61 -6.26 4.62
C THR A 138 -6.21 -4.93 5.07
N LEU A 139 -5.54 -3.80 4.80
CA LEU A 139 -6.02 -2.46 5.14
C LEU A 139 -7.25 -2.08 4.30
N THR A 140 -7.29 -2.45 3.01
CA THR A 140 -8.50 -2.25 2.18
C THR A 140 -9.65 -3.14 2.64
N LEU A 141 -9.40 -4.42 2.92
CA LEU A 141 -10.45 -5.34 3.38
C LEU A 141 -11.04 -4.93 4.73
N SER A 142 -10.23 -4.39 5.65
CA SER A 142 -10.71 -3.91 6.94
C SER A 142 -11.50 -2.60 6.86
N CYS A 143 -11.28 -1.76 5.84
CA CYS A 143 -12.15 -0.61 5.57
C CYS A 143 -13.56 -1.04 5.10
N PHE A 144 -13.68 -2.12 4.33
CA PHE A 144 -14.97 -2.60 3.77
C PHE A 144 -15.84 -3.38 4.76
N MET A 145 -15.27 -3.90 5.86
CA MET A 145 -16.03 -4.61 6.91
C MET A 145 -16.65 -3.67 7.96
N SER A 146 -16.67 -2.36 7.68
CA SER A 146 -17.35 -1.37 8.52
C SER A 146 -18.87 -1.54 8.41
N VAL A 147 -19.43 -2.36 9.29
CA VAL A 147 -20.88 -2.50 9.50
C VAL A 147 -21.49 -1.10 9.62
N GLN A 148 -22.36 -0.77 8.68
CA GLN A 148 -23.14 0.46 8.69
C GLN A 148 -23.91 0.53 10.02
N PRO A 149 -23.76 1.62 10.81
CA PRO A 149 -24.69 1.83 11.90
C PRO A 149 -26.08 2.01 11.28
N ALA A 150 -27.07 1.28 11.80
CA ALA A 150 -28.46 1.62 11.55
C ALA A 150 -28.65 3.09 11.96
N ARG A 151 -28.89 3.96 10.98
CA ARG A 151 -29.36 5.32 11.23
C ARG A 151 -30.75 5.17 11.83
N ALA A 152 -30.88 5.47 13.11
CA ALA A 152 -32.16 5.95 13.61
C ALA A 152 -32.23 7.42 13.18
N ASP A 153 -33.09 7.71 12.21
CA ASP A 153 -33.51 9.08 11.93
C ASP A 153 -34.21 9.57 13.20
N VAL A 154 -33.49 10.33 14.02
CA VAL A 154 -34.11 11.13 15.07
C VAL A 154 -34.63 12.36 14.35
N ASP A 155 -35.92 12.32 14.01
CA ASP A 155 -36.63 13.48 13.47
C ASP A 155 -36.46 14.65 14.45
N GLU A 156 -35.71 15.66 14.03
CA GLU A 156 -35.36 16.86 14.78
C GLU A 156 -36.52 17.87 14.83
N ALA A 157 -37.76 17.36 14.79
CA ALA A 157 -38.97 18.15 14.60
C ALA A 157 -40.12 17.70 15.52
N ALA A 158 -39.99 17.90 16.85
CA ALA A 158 -41.15 18.08 17.74
C ALA A 158 -40.73 18.50 19.15
N ALA A 159 -40.35 19.77 19.33
CA ALA A 159 -40.49 20.45 20.62
C ALA A 159 -41.95 20.89 20.86
N ALA A 160 -42.91 20.06 20.47
CA ALA A 160 -44.28 20.15 20.95
C ALA A 160 -44.34 19.40 22.29
N ILE A 161 -45.30 19.73 23.13
CA ILE A 161 -45.69 18.88 24.26
C ILE A 161 -46.11 17.54 23.63
N VAL A 162 -45.15 16.63 23.46
CA VAL A 162 -45.41 15.28 22.97
C VAL A 162 -46.37 14.71 23.98
N ASP A 163 -47.50 14.21 23.50
CA ASP A 163 -48.39 13.42 24.33
C ASP A 163 -47.62 12.17 24.75
N LEU A 164 -46.93 12.28 25.90
CA LEU A 164 -46.03 11.26 26.39
C LEU A 164 -46.78 9.96 26.67
N THR A 165 -48.10 9.98 26.77
CA THR A 165 -48.93 8.77 26.86
C THR A 165 -48.88 7.97 25.55
N THR A 166 -49.17 8.60 24.41
CA THR A 166 -49.08 7.96 23.09
C THR A 166 -47.66 7.52 22.74
N ALA A 167 -46.66 8.32 23.12
CA ALA A 167 -45.25 7.98 22.92
C ALA A 167 -44.84 6.78 23.80
N ASN A 168 -45.35 6.69 25.02
CA ASN A 168 -45.09 5.57 25.92
C ASN A 168 -45.75 4.27 25.41
N GLU A 169 -47.01 4.32 24.94
CA GLU A 169 -47.68 3.15 24.36
C GLU A 169 -46.94 2.62 23.12
N ALA A 170 -46.55 3.51 22.21
CA ALA A 170 -45.76 3.15 21.04
C ALA A 170 -44.38 2.58 21.44
N ALA A 171 -43.74 3.16 22.46
CA ALA A 171 -42.45 2.68 22.96
C ALA A 171 -42.57 1.31 23.64
N LEU A 172 -43.62 1.06 24.43
CA LEU A 172 -43.85 -0.26 25.03
C LEU A 172 -44.05 -1.33 23.96
N LYS A 173 -44.85 -1.04 22.93
CA LYS A 173 -45.02 -1.93 21.77
C LYS A 173 -43.72 -2.16 21.01
N ALA A 174 -42.87 -1.14 20.89
CA ALA A 174 -41.55 -1.28 20.28
C ALA A 174 -40.63 -2.19 21.12
N LEU A 175 -40.70 -2.11 22.45
CA LEU A 175 -39.93 -2.98 23.35
C LEU A 175 -40.41 -4.44 23.33
N GLU A 176 -41.71 -4.69 23.12
CA GLU A 176 -42.23 -6.04 22.89
C GLU A 176 -41.65 -6.67 21.62
N ALA A 177 -41.48 -5.87 20.56
CA ALA A 177 -40.87 -6.32 19.31
C ALA A 177 -39.34 -6.44 19.43
N ASN A 178 -38.68 -5.47 20.07
CA ASN A 178 -37.24 -5.37 20.21
C ASN A 178 -36.88 -4.82 21.60
N TRP A 179 -36.51 -5.71 22.52
CA TRP A 179 -36.15 -5.33 23.89
C TRP A 179 -34.90 -4.43 23.99
N ASN A 180 -34.10 -4.34 22.93
CA ASN A 180 -32.85 -3.57 22.89
C ASN A 180 -32.97 -2.22 22.15
N ASP A 181 -34.19 -1.72 21.96
CA ASP A 181 -34.42 -0.40 21.38
C ASP A 181 -34.16 0.71 22.41
N TRP A 182 -33.04 1.41 22.24
CA TRP A 182 -32.62 2.49 23.13
C TRP A 182 -33.59 3.67 23.13
N ALA A 183 -34.23 3.98 22.00
CA ALA A 183 -35.13 5.12 21.86
C ALA A 183 -36.46 4.81 22.55
N ALA A 184 -36.93 3.58 22.44
CA ALA A 184 -38.10 3.11 23.17
C ALA A 184 -37.86 3.15 24.70
N HIS A 185 -36.71 2.67 25.18
CA HIS A 185 -36.32 2.84 26.58
C HIS A 185 -36.25 4.31 27.01
N TYR A 186 -35.73 5.21 26.17
CA TYR A 186 -35.66 6.64 26.46
C TYR A 186 -37.06 7.26 26.65
N ASN A 187 -38.00 6.94 25.76
CA ASN A 187 -39.38 7.44 25.82
C ASN A 187 -40.13 6.93 27.05
N VAL A 188 -40.01 5.65 27.38
CA VAL A 188 -40.60 5.08 28.61
C VAL A 188 -39.99 5.74 29.84
N ALA A 189 -38.68 6.01 29.85
CA ALA A 189 -38.04 6.73 30.95
C ALA A 189 -38.57 8.16 31.09
N ALA A 190 -38.70 8.90 29.99
CA ALA A 190 -39.23 10.26 29.98
C ALA A 190 -40.68 10.33 30.51
N TYR A 191 -41.53 9.37 30.11
CA TYR A 191 -42.88 9.23 30.63
C TYR A 191 -42.89 9.00 32.15
N ASN A 192 -42.07 8.07 32.64
CA ASN A 192 -41.99 7.76 34.07
C ASN A 192 -41.41 8.91 34.89
N ILE A 193 -40.50 9.71 34.33
CA ILE A 193 -39.98 10.93 34.95
C ILE A 193 -41.09 11.96 35.16
N GLN A 194 -41.96 12.17 34.17
CA GLN A 194 -43.07 13.11 34.28
C GLN A 194 -44.08 12.69 35.36
N HIS A 195 -44.28 11.39 35.54
CA HIS A 195 -45.20 10.83 36.53
C HIS A 195 -44.52 10.53 37.88
N GLU A 196 -43.30 11.02 38.09
CA GLU A 196 -42.52 10.83 39.33
C GLU A 196 -42.31 9.36 39.73
N ASN A 197 -42.41 8.43 38.77
CA ASN A 197 -42.14 7.02 38.99
C ASN A 197 -40.64 6.74 38.85
N TRP A 198 -39.87 7.20 39.84
CA TRP A 198 -38.42 7.28 39.78
C TRP A 198 -37.71 5.93 39.60
N ASN A 199 -38.25 4.85 40.16
CA ASN A 199 -37.65 3.52 40.04
C ASN A 199 -37.71 3.00 38.60
N ALA A 200 -38.88 3.10 37.95
CA ALA A 200 -39.05 2.72 36.55
C ALA A 200 -38.29 3.68 35.62
N ALA A 201 -38.30 4.98 35.94
CA ALA A 201 -37.52 5.97 35.22
C ALA A 201 -36.02 5.63 35.20
N ILE A 202 -35.42 5.32 36.35
CA ILE A 202 -34.00 4.96 36.44
C ILE A 202 -33.72 3.68 35.64
N ALA A 203 -34.56 2.65 35.76
CA ALA A 203 -34.34 1.38 35.05
C ALA A 203 -34.30 1.59 33.53
N HIS A 204 -35.30 2.26 32.97
CA HIS A 204 -35.37 2.53 31.53
C HIS A 204 -34.34 3.59 31.08
N ALA A 205 -34.04 4.60 31.90
CA ALA A 205 -32.99 5.57 31.58
C ALA A 205 -31.61 4.90 31.57
N THR A 206 -31.36 3.94 32.47
CA THR A 206 -30.12 3.18 32.51
C THR A 206 -30.01 2.27 31.28
N ALA A 207 -31.10 1.58 30.91
CA ALA A 207 -31.13 0.76 29.70
C ALA A 207 -30.83 1.58 28.43
N SER A 208 -31.51 2.73 28.25
CA SER A 208 -31.25 3.61 27.10
C SER A 208 -29.82 4.16 27.08
N PHE A 209 -29.26 4.49 28.24
CA PHE A 209 -27.87 4.91 28.38
C PHE A 209 -26.88 3.80 28.05
N LEU A 210 -27.09 2.57 28.50
CA LEU A 210 -26.18 1.46 28.20
C LEU A 210 -26.19 1.09 26.71
N LEU A 211 -27.35 1.18 26.07
CA LEU A 211 -27.51 0.89 24.65
C LEU A 211 -26.96 2.02 23.76
N ASN A 212 -27.11 3.28 24.18
CA ASN A 212 -26.62 4.44 23.44
C ASN A 212 -26.02 5.53 24.37
N PRO A 213 -24.82 5.30 24.93
CA PRO A 213 -24.22 6.23 25.90
C PRO A 213 -23.66 7.50 25.25
N SER A 214 -23.45 7.48 23.94
CA SER A 214 -22.94 8.62 23.15
C SER A 214 -23.98 9.72 22.95
N ALA A 215 -25.28 9.37 22.94
CA ALA A 215 -26.36 10.34 22.83
C ALA A 215 -26.39 11.26 24.06
N LYS A 216 -26.61 12.56 23.83
CA LYS A 216 -26.67 13.53 24.93
C LYS A 216 -27.95 13.36 25.73
N GLU A 217 -29.02 13.02 25.03
CA GLU A 217 -30.39 12.87 25.52
C GLU A 217 -30.45 11.74 26.54
N THR A 218 -29.89 10.56 26.24
CA THR A 218 -29.87 9.41 27.16
C THR A 218 -29.08 9.70 28.43
N ARG A 219 -27.95 10.42 28.32
CA ARG A 219 -27.15 10.86 29.48
C ARG A 219 -27.91 11.86 30.35
N ASP A 220 -28.54 12.86 29.74
CA ASP A 220 -29.27 13.88 30.48
C ASP A 220 -30.51 13.29 31.14
N ASN A 221 -31.21 12.36 30.48
CA ASN A 221 -32.37 11.66 31.03
C ASN A 221 -32.01 10.83 32.26
N LEU A 222 -30.89 10.07 32.18
CA LEU A 222 -30.37 9.29 33.30
C LEU A 222 -29.91 10.19 34.45
N ARG A 223 -29.19 11.27 34.15
CA ARG A 223 -28.74 12.24 35.16
C ARG A 223 -29.92 12.84 35.90
N TYR A 224 -30.96 13.25 35.18
CA TYR A 224 -32.17 13.81 35.78
C TYR A 224 -32.87 12.80 36.69
N ALA A 225 -33.15 11.59 36.19
CA ALA A 225 -33.82 10.54 36.97
C ALA A 225 -33.06 10.19 38.27
N ILE A 226 -31.73 10.04 38.19
CA ILE A 226 -30.89 9.73 39.35
C ILE A 226 -30.87 10.90 40.36
N THR A 227 -30.83 12.16 39.88
CA THR A 227 -30.85 13.31 40.79
C THR A 227 -32.15 13.43 41.57
N GLN A 228 -33.29 13.09 40.96
CA GLN A 228 -34.59 13.15 41.62
C GLN A 228 -34.81 11.99 42.59
N ALA A 229 -34.38 10.78 42.22
CA ALA A 229 -34.52 9.59 43.07
C ALA A 229 -33.62 9.62 44.32
N GLN A 230 -32.61 10.50 44.35
CA GLN A 230 -31.57 10.56 45.40
C GLN A 230 -30.77 9.26 45.61
N THR A 231 -30.98 8.27 44.76
CA THR A 231 -30.26 6.98 44.76
C THR A 231 -29.17 7.01 43.70
N MET A 232 -27.94 7.30 44.10
CA MET A 232 -26.81 7.30 43.17
C MET A 232 -25.68 6.35 43.60
N ASP A 233 -25.34 5.42 42.72
CA ASP A 233 -24.16 4.57 42.87
C ASP A 233 -22.87 5.43 42.87
N SER A 234 -21.96 5.13 43.79
CA SER A 234 -20.68 5.80 43.94
C SER A 234 -19.79 5.65 42.70
N THR A 235 -19.97 4.58 41.92
CA THR A 235 -19.22 4.33 40.68
C THR A 235 -19.71 5.16 39.49
N LEU A 236 -21.02 5.38 39.37
CA LEU A 236 -21.63 6.15 38.28
C LEU A 236 -21.50 7.67 38.50
N ARG A 237 -21.40 8.10 39.75
CA ARG A 237 -21.29 9.52 40.12
C ARG A 237 -20.14 10.26 39.41
N PRO A 238 -18.88 9.78 39.43
CA PRO A 238 -17.80 10.44 38.69
C PRO A 238 -17.99 10.38 37.17
N MET A 239 -18.60 9.32 36.64
CA MET A 239 -18.79 9.16 35.20
C MET A 239 -19.85 10.12 34.62
N LEU A 240 -20.88 10.46 35.40
CA LEU A 240 -21.98 11.33 34.95
C LEU A 240 -21.83 12.78 35.41
N PHE A 241 -21.28 13.00 36.62
CA PHE A 241 -21.19 14.33 37.24
C PHE A 241 -19.76 14.79 37.52
N GLY A 242 -18.77 13.92 37.35
CA GLY A 242 -17.37 14.23 37.61
C GLY A 242 -16.76 15.26 36.66
N SER A 243 -15.46 15.48 36.79
CA SER A 243 -14.68 16.34 35.91
C SER A 243 -14.65 15.79 34.46
N TRP A 244 -14.31 16.64 33.49
CA TRP A 244 -14.36 16.28 32.06
C TRP A 244 -13.58 15.00 31.72
N TYR A 245 -12.46 14.72 32.39
CA TYR A 245 -11.65 13.53 32.18
C TYR A 245 -12.27 12.26 32.77
N GLN A 246 -13.02 12.37 33.86
CA GLN A 246 -13.76 11.25 34.46
C GLN A 246 -14.94 10.80 33.60
N ARG A 247 -15.45 11.70 32.74
CA ARG A 247 -16.54 11.44 31.80
C ARG A 247 -16.07 10.79 30.50
N ILE A 248 -14.76 10.72 30.26
CA ILE A 248 -14.20 10.18 29.02
C ILE A 248 -14.79 8.80 28.68
N PRO A 249 -14.78 7.79 29.57
CA PRO A 249 -15.24 6.44 29.22
C PRO A 249 -16.66 6.39 28.64
N VAL A 250 -17.51 7.35 29.01
CA VAL A 250 -18.92 7.42 28.65
C VAL A 250 -19.18 8.21 27.35
N LEU A 251 -18.19 8.93 26.83
CA LEU A 251 -18.36 9.74 25.61
C LEU A 251 -18.67 8.89 24.36
N LEU A 252 -18.17 7.66 24.34
CA LEU A 252 -18.35 6.73 23.24
C LEU A 252 -18.92 5.42 23.78
N SER A 253 -19.75 4.75 22.98
CA SER A 253 -20.11 3.36 23.24
C SER A 253 -18.88 2.45 23.13
N ALA A 254 -18.99 1.20 23.61
CA ALA A 254 -17.92 0.22 23.48
C ALA A 254 -17.44 0.08 22.01
N SER A 255 -18.39 0.07 21.06
CA SER A 255 -18.08 0.08 19.62
C SER A 255 -17.40 1.37 19.15
N GLY A 256 -17.76 2.52 19.73
CA GLY A 256 -17.13 3.81 19.43
C GLY A 256 -15.67 3.84 19.87
N TRP A 257 -15.36 3.32 21.06
CA TRP A 257 -13.99 3.14 21.55
C TRP A 257 -13.18 2.17 20.69
N GLN A 258 -13.79 1.07 20.26
CA GLN A 258 -13.15 0.12 19.36
C GLN A 258 -12.79 0.76 18.01
N ARG A 259 -13.71 1.54 17.43
CA ARG A 259 -13.47 2.29 16.18
C ARG A 259 -12.35 3.31 16.35
N LEU A 260 -12.38 4.09 17.43
CA LEU A 260 -11.33 5.08 17.71
C LEU A 260 -9.95 4.41 17.85
N GLY A 261 -9.88 3.28 18.55
CA GLY A 261 -8.66 2.48 18.66
C GLY A 261 -8.14 1.97 17.31
N LEU A 262 -9.05 1.49 16.44
CA LEU A 262 -8.69 1.07 15.08
C LEU A 262 -8.17 2.25 14.24
N PHE A 263 -8.83 3.40 14.28
CA PHE A 263 -8.37 4.62 13.60
C PHE A 263 -6.99 5.07 14.09
N ALA A 264 -6.77 5.07 15.40
CA ALA A 264 -5.47 5.40 15.99
C ALA A 264 -4.37 4.44 15.54
N GLY A 265 -4.65 3.13 15.52
CA GLY A 265 -3.73 2.11 15.02
C GLY A 265 -3.40 2.26 13.53
N LEU A 266 -4.41 2.60 12.71
CA LEU A 266 -4.22 2.88 11.29
C LEU A 266 -3.35 4.12 11.07
N LEU A 267 -3.56 5.20 11.84
CA LEU A 267 -2.70 6.38 11.79
C LEU A 267 -1.25 6.07 12.20
N LEU A 268 -1.07 5.27 13.25
CA LEU A 268 0.26 4.84 13.71
C LEU A 268 0.99 4.00 12.65
N THR A 269 0.29 3.04 12.04
CA THR A 269 0.88 2.23 10.98
C THR A 269 1.18 3.07 9.72
N ALA A 270 0.27 3.96 9.32
CA ALA A 270 0.49 4.87 8.20
C ALA A 270 1.71 5.79 8.43
N SER A 271 1.82 6.39 9.61
CA SER A 271 2.97 7.23 9.98
C SER A 271 4.29 6.46 10.02
N LEU A 272 4.32 5.26 10.60
CA LEU A 272 5.51 4.40 10.59
C LEU A 272 5.91 4.00 9.16
N THR A 273 4.95 3.66 8.30
CA THR A 273 5.24 3.34 6.89
C THR A 273 5.77 4.56 6.12
N ALA A 274 5.22 5.76 6.37
CA ALA A 274 5.71 7.01 5.79
C ALA A 274 7.14 7.33 6.24
N LEU A 275 7.46 7.13 7.52
CA LEU A 275 8.80 7.29 8.07
C LEU A 275 9.79 6.31 7.43
N VAL A 276 9.41 5.04 7.26
CA VAL A 276 10.24 4.08 6.53
C VAL A 276 10.41 4.52 5.07
N LEU A 277 9.36 4.97 4.40
CA LEU A 277 9.47 5.46 3.02
C LEU A 277 10.37 6.69 2.90
N SER A 278 10.36 7.61 3.86
CA SER A 278 11.20 8.82 3.82
C SER A 278 12.69 8.53 4.01
N ILE A 279 13.03 7.49 4.79
CA ILE A 279 14.43 7.05 4.97
C ILE A 279 14.95 6.33 3.71
N TYR A 280 14.09 5.58 3.00
CA TYR A 280 14.50 4.71 1.90
C TYR A 280 14.30 5.31 0.50
N LEU A 281 13.50 6.37 0.35
CA LEU A 281 13.45 7.14 -0.88
C LEU A 281 14.65 8.08 -0.90
N PRO A 282 15.61 7.93 -1.84
CA PRO A 282 16.66 8.93 -2.00
C PRO A 282 15.96 10.25 -2.28
N MET A 283 16.26 11.28 -1.47
CA MET A 283 15.86 12.66 -1.77
C MET A 283 16.31 12.94 -3.20
N ARG A 284 15.34 12.91 -4.12
CA ARG A 284 15.56 13.29 -5.51
C ARG A 284 15.70 14.79 -5.46
N ASN A 285 16.92 15.25 -5.22
CA ASN A 285 17.30 16.66 -5.30
C ASN A 285 16.73 17.18 -6.63
N ARG A 286 15.77 18.10 -6.50
CA ARG A 286 15.24 18.87 -7.62
C ARG A 286 16.35 19.84 -8.00
N CYS A 287 17.08 19.52 -9.06
CA CYS A 287 17.73 20.53 -9.90
C CYS A 287 16.67 21.10 -10.85
#